data_AF-B5D6E8-F1
#
_entry.id   AF-B5D6E8-F1
#
_cell.length_a   1.000
_cell.length_b   1.000
_cell.length_c   1.000
_cell.angle_alpha   90.00
_cell.angle_beta   90.00
_cell.angle_gamma   90.00
#
_symmetry.space_group_name_H-M   'P 1'
#
loop_
_entity.id
_entity.type
_entity.pdbx_description
1 polymer ?
#
loop_
_entity_poly.entity_id
_entity_poly.type
_entity_poly.pdbx_seq_one_letter_code
_entity_poly.pdbx_strand_id
1 'polypeptide(L)'
;SIWQIMIHGESYKWIVAEAAKKALGMDRIEERIFIVKLLNDKNDPSRIAGAVGFSTRENKVVVYKFKACLLAAGGCVNIFRPRSVGEGTGRAWYPVWNAGSTYSMAAEAGAELTLMENRFVPTRFKDGYGPVGAITSEFAAACRSTIWESSQRVGCIA
;
A
#
# COMPACT_ATOMS: atom_id res chain seq x y z
N SER A 1 -19.38 -9.85 -16.42
CA SER A 1 -18.48 -10.93 -15.94
C SER A 1 -17.88 -10.51 -14.62
N ILE A 2 -18.01 -11.35 -13.59
CA ILE A 2 -17.48 -11.09 -12.24
C ILE A 2 -16.06 -11.65 -12.19
N TRP A 3 -15.06 -10.79 -11.97
CA TRP A 3 -13.64 -11.17 -11.89
C TRP A 3 -13.19 -11.50 -10.46
N GLN A 4 -14.13 -11.51 -9.52
CA GLN A 4 -13.90 -11.59 -8.08
C GLN A 4 -14.56 -12.85 -7.53
N ILE A 5 -13.97 -13.41 -6.46
CA ILE A 5 -14.51 -14.56 -5.75
C ILE A 5 -14.61 -14.24 -4.26
N MET A 6 -15.64 -14.78 -3.61
CA MET A 6 -15.83 -14.63 -2.17
C MET A 6 -14.95 -15.61 -1.41
N ILE A 7 -14.28 -15.12 -0.36
CA ILE A 7 -13.43 -15.92 0.52
C ILE A 7 -13.67 -15.56 1.98
N HIS A 8 -13.49 -16.53 2.88
CA HIS A 8 -13.37 -16.26 4.32
C HIS A 8 -11.94 -15.83 4.64
N GLY A 9 -11.64 -14.57 4.32
CA GLY A 9 -10.27 -14.06 4.22
C GLY A 9 -9.66 -13.43 5.47
N GLU A 10 -10.21 -13.64 6.68
CA GLU A 10 -9.68 -13.04 7.92
C GLU A 10 -8.19 -13.34 8.11
N SER A 11 -7.80 -14.60 7.91
CA SER A 11 -6.43 -15.08 8.05
C SER A 11 -5.60 -14.99 6.76
N TYR A 12 -6.04 -14.27 5.73
CA TYR A 12 -5.38 -14.30 4.42
C TYR A 12 -3.90 -13.90 4.51
N LYS A 13 -3.57 -12.83 5.25
CA LYS A 13 -2.16 -12.42 5.43
C LYS A 13 -1.34 -13.44 6.21
N TRP A 14 -1.93 -14.12 7.19
CA TRP A 14 -1.27 -15.16 7.98
C TRP A 14 -0.89 -16.36 7.12
N ILE A 15 -1.83 -16.86 6.30
CA ILE A 15 -1.60 -17.98 5.38
C ILE A 15 -0.44 -17.67 4.42
N VAL A 16 -0.46 -16.48 3.80
CA VAL A 16 0.61 -16.07 2.87
C VAL A 16 1.94 -15.84 3.59
N ALA A 17 1.91 -15.25 4.79
CA ALA A 17 3.12 -15.02 5.59
C ALA A 17 3.80 -16.34 6.01
N GLU A 18 3.00 -17.33 6.42
CA GLU A 18 3.50 -18.63 6.82
C GLU A 18 4.15 -19.36 5.65
N ALA A 19 3.54 -19.31 4.46
CA ALA A 19 4.12 -19.88 3.25
C ALA A 19 5.48 -19.22 2.91
N ALA A 20 5.56 -17.89 2.96
CA ALA A 20 6.81 -17.17 2.72
C ALA A 20 7.90 -17.51 3.76
N LYS A 21 7.52 -17.57 5.04
CA LYS A 21 8.40 -17.95 6.15
C LYS A 21 8.94 -19.37 5.99
N LYS A 22 8.09 -20.34 5.58
CA LYS A 22 8.51 -21.72 5.31
C LYS A 22 9.46 -21.81 4.13
N ALA A 23 9.24 -21.01 3.09
CA ALA A 23 10.07 -21.02 1.89
C ALA A 23 11.45 -20.36 2.10
N LEU A 24 11.51 -19.25 2.84
CA LEU A 24 12.74 -18.47 3.02
C LEU A 24 13.57 -18.87 4.24
N GLY A 25 12.93 -19.37 5.30
CA GLY A 25 13.56 -19.52 6.61
C GLY A 25 13.55 -18.22 7.42
N MET A 26 13.46 -18.34 8.75
CA MET A 26 13.44 -17.18 9.66
C MET A 26 14.77 -16.45 9.76
N ASP A 27 15.88 -17.13 9.47
CA ASP A 27 17.24 -16.58 9.46
C ASP A 27 17.44 -15.51 8.38
N ARG A 28 16.59 -15.51 7.34
CA ARG A 28 16.64 -14.56 6.22
C ARG A 28 15.56 -13.48 6.28
N ILE A 29 14.83 -13.40 7.39
CA ILE A 29 13.75 -12.43 7.58
C ILE A 29 14.12 -11.54 8.77
N GLU A 30 14.41 -10.28 8.47
CA GLU A 30 14.60 -9.25 9.49
C GLU A 30 13.35 -8.38 9.58
N GLU A 31 12.71 -8.36 10.76
CA GLU A 31 11.56 -7.51 11.04
C GLU A 31 11.97 -6.24 11.79
N ARG A 32 11.07 -5.24 11.81
CA ARG A 32 11.26 -3.97 12.54
C ARG A 32 12.45 -3.12 12.07
N ILE A 33 12.98 -3.41 10.89
CA ILE A 33 13.94 -2.56 10.18
C ILE A 33 13.18 -1.67 9.19
N PHE A 34 13.33 -0.35 9.32
CA PHE A 34 12.78 0.59 8.37
C PHE A 34 13.88 1.01 7.37
N ILE A 35 13.68 0.70 6.09
CA ILE A 35 14.60 1.09 5.02
C ILE A 35 14.30 2.53 4.61
N VAL A 36 15.34 3.35 4.54
CA VAL A 36 15.23 4.79 4.27
C VAL A 36 15.72 5.13 2.88
N LYS A 37 16.82 4.52 2.43
CA LYS A 37 17.48 4.93 1.19
C LYS A 37 18.17 3.78 0.48
N LEU A 38 18.12 3.83 -0.84
CA LEU A 38 18.84 2.95 -1.75
C LEU A 38 20.25 3.49 -2.05
N LEU A 39 21.19 2.58 -2.27
CA LEU A 39 22.58 2.88 -2.59
C LEU A 39 22.92 2.35 -3.98
N ASN A 40 23.35 3.24 -4.87
CA ASN A 40 23.80 2.89 -6.21
C ASN A 40 25.26 2.40 -6.16
N ASP A 41 25.67 1.65 -7.18
CA ASP A 41 27.04 1.19 -7.32
C ASP A 41 28.00 2.37 -7.47
N LYS A 42 29.18 2.26 -6.86
CA LYS A 42 30.18 3.34 -6.88
C LYS A 42 30.70 3.62 -8.28
N ASN A 43 30.79 2.59 -9.12
CA ASN A 43 31.37 2.65 -10.45
C ASN A 43 30.31 2.77 -11.55
N ASP A 44 29.06 2.40 -11.25
CA ASP A 44 27.92 2.48 -12.16
C ASP A 44 26.72 3.14 -11.47
N PRO A 45 26.51 4.46 -11.67
CA PRO A 45 25.40 5.19 -11.07
C PRO A 45 24.01 4.69 -11.49
N SER A 46 23.88 3.89 -12.56
CA SER A 46 22.60 3.34 -13.01
C SER A 46 22.24 2.01 -12.33
N ARG A 47 23.19 1.43 -11.59
CA ARG A 47 23.04 0.12 -10.96
C ARG A 47 22.83 0.24 -9.46
N ILE A 48 21.92 -0.57 -8.90
CA ILE A 48 21.75 -0.67 -7.45
C ILE A 48 22.75 -1.64 -6.82
N ALA A 49 23.28 -1.27 -5.64
CA ALA A 49 24.27 -2.06 -4.90
C ALA A 49 23.89 -2.31 -3.42
N GLY A 50 22.94 -1.56 -2.87
CA GLY A 50 22.55 -1.74 -1.48
C GLY A 50 21.40 -0.86 -1.01
N ALA A 51 21.12 -0.94 0.29
CA ALA A 51 20.15 -0.11 0.97
C ALA A 51 20.58 0.16 2.42
N VAL A 52 20.11 1.28 2.98
CA VAL A 52 20.34 1.65 4.38
C VAL A 52 19.01 1.82 5.10
N GLY A 53 18.99 1.38 6.35
CA GLY A 53 17.84 1.50 7.23
C GLY A 53 18.25 1.50 8.68
N PHE A 54 17.27 1.53 9.58
CA PHE A 54 17.50 1.49 11.02
C PHE A 54 16.45 0.63 11.71
N SER A 55 16.83 0.09 12.87
CA SER A 55 15.90 -0.65 13.73
C SER A 55 14.96 0.31 14.45
N THR A 56 13.67 -0.05 14.48
CA THR A 56 12.64 0.65 15.25
C THR A 56 12.52 0.13 16.69
N ARG A 57 13.45 -0.74 17.10
CA ARG A 57 13.49 -1.36 18.43
C ARG A 57 14.81 -1.16 19.15
N GLU A 58 15.88 -0.96 18.39
CA GLU A 58 17.25 -0.82 18.88
C GLU A 58 17.91 0.38 18.22
N ASN A 59 18.92 0.97 18.86
CA ASN A 59 19.72 2.03 18.24
C ASN A 59 20.76 1.42 17.29
N LYS A 60 20.29 0.84 16.18
CA LYS A 60 21.08 0.11 15.21
C LYS A 60 20.78 0.59 13.79
N VAL A 61 21.82 1.03 13.09
CA VAL A 61 21.77 1.27 11.64
C VAL A 61 22.17 -0.02 10.92
N VAL A 62 21.45 -0.37 9.86
CA VAL A 62 21.70 -1.56 9.05
C VAL A 62 22.03 -1.14 7.61
N VAL A 63 23.06 -1.76 7.06
CA VAL A 63 23.48 -1.57 5.66
C VAL A 63 23.43 -2.91 4.96
N TYR A 64 22.55 -3.02 3.97
CA TYR A 64 22.42 -4.20 3.13
C TYR A 64 23.19 -4.00 1.83
N LYS A 65 23.97 -5.01 1.45
CA LYS A 65 24.60 -5.09 0.12
C LYS A 65 23.94 -6.22 -0.65
N PHE A 66 23.55 -5.96 -1.89
CA PHE A 66 22.87 -6.93 -2.73
C PHE A 66 23.15 -6.69 -4.21
N LYS A 67 22.86 -7.70 -5.04
CA LYS A 67 23.01 -7.62 -6.50
C LYS A 67 21.72 -7.22 -7.22
N ALA A 68 20.58 -7.45 -6.57
CA ALA A 68 19.25 -7.14 -7.07
C ALA A 68 18.33 -6.82 -5.88
N CYS A 69 17.33 -5.97 -6.10
CA CYS A 69 16.37 -5.55 -5.10
C CYS A 69 14.95 -5.54 -5.69
N LEU A 70 13.97 -5.96 -4.89
CA LEU A 70 12.56 -5.80 -5.17
C LEU A 70 11.98 -4.77 -4.19
N LEU A 71 11.46 -3.65 -4.70
CA LEU A 71 10.76 -2.67 -3.89
C LEU A 71 9.29 -3.06 -3.74
N ALA A 72 8.92 -3.54 -2.55
CA ALA A 72 7.57 -3.99 -2.24
C ALA A 72 7.01 -3.30 -0.97
N ALA A 73 7.23 -1.99 -0.83
CA ALA A 73 6.82 -1.20 0.34
C ALA A 73 5.42 -0.56 0.20
N GLY A 74 4.59 -1.05 -0.73
CA GLY A 74 3.24 -0.55 -0.96
C GLY A 74 3.18 0.80 -1.67
N GLY A 75 1.98 1.40 -1.67
CA GLY A 75 1.71 2.70 -2.29
C GLY A 75 1.95 3.88 -1.34
N CYS A 76 1.13 4.93 -1.46
CA CYS A 76 1.23 6.12 -0.62
C CYS A 76 -0.15 6.64 -0.19
N VAL A 77 -0.29 6.98 1.10
CA VAL A 77 -1.50 7.56 1.71
C VAL A 77 -1.15 8.75 2.58
N ASN A 78 -2.16 9.47 3.08
CA ASN A 78 -2.02 10.66 3.91
C ASN A 78 -1.22 11.82 3.27
N ILE A 79 -1.03 11.81 1.95
CA ILE A 79 -0.51 12.96 1.19
C ILE A 79 -1.55 14.08 1.13
N PHE A 80 -2.83 13.71 1.02
CA PHE A 80 -3.96 14.63 1.00
C PHE A 80 -4.65 14.66 2.36
N ARG A 81 -5.19 15.82 2.75
CA ARG A 81 -5.95 15.96 3.98
C ARG A 81 -7.20 15.06 3.92
N PRO A 82 -7.40 14.12 4.89
CA PRO A 82 -8.59 13.28 4.94
C PRO A 82 -9.84 14.07 5.31
N ARG A 83 -11.02 13.44 5.13
CA ARG A 83 -12.32 14.05 5.48
C ARG A 83 -12.55 14.16 6.98
N SER A 84 -12.00 13.22 7.76
CA SER A 84 -12.02 13.25 9.22
C SER A 84 -10.63 13.64 9.74
N VAL A 85 -10.58 14.65 10.60
CA VAL A 85 -9.36 15.12 11.30
C VAL A 85 -9.37 14.69 12.76
N GLY A 86 -8.22 14.73 13.45
CA GLY A 86 -8.07 14.18 14.80
C GLY A 86 -7.87 12.66 14.76
N GLU A 87 -8.54 11.91 15.63
CA GLU A 87 -8.43 10.44 15.68
C GLU A 87 -8.86 9.76 14.37
N GLY A 88 -9.78 10.37 13.62
CA GLY A 88 -10.24 9.89 12.32
C GLY A 88 -9.16 9.88 11.23
N THR A 89 -8.04 10.58 11.42
CA THR A 89 -6.92 10.64 10.47
C THR A 89 -6.30 9.25 10.23
N GLY A 90 -6.38 8.36 11.22
CA GLY A 90 -5.92 6.98 11.10
C GLY A 90 -6.79 6.08 10.22
N ARG A 91 -8.01 6.52 9.86
CA ARG A 91 -8.99 5.74 9.09
C ARG A 91 -8.94 6.08 7.60
N ALA A 92 -7.76 5.94 6.99
CA ALA A 92 -7.66 5.96 5.53
C ALA A 92 -8.23 4.67 4.93
N TRP A 93 -8.80 4.75 3.72
CA TRP A 93 -9.28 3.55 3.00
C TRP A 93 -8.14 2.59 2.63
N TYR A 94 -6.98 3.14 2.26
CA TYR A 94 -5.78 2.37 1.96
C TYR A 94 -4.85 2.38 3.19
N PRO A 95 -3.97 1.38 3.39
CA PRO A 95 -3.26 1.19 4.65
C PRO A 95 -2.44 2.40 5.10
N VAL A 96 -2.74 2.90 6.31
CA VAL A 96 -2.21 4.17 6.86
C VAL A 96 -0.68 4.21 6.97
N TRP A 97 -0.04 3.05 7.09
CA TRP A 97 1.41 2.92 7.20
C TRP A 97 2.16 3.04 5.85
N ASN A 98 1.45 3.12 4.71
CA ASN A 98 2.06 3.25 3.40
C ASN A 98 2.45 4.72 3.13
N ALA A 99 3.70 5.08 3.40
CA ALA A 99 4.22 6.45 3.28
C ALA A 99 4.83 6.80 1.90
N GLY A 100 4.67 5.95 0.88
CA GLY A 100 5.26 6.18 -0.44
C GLY A 100 6.75 5.84 -0.54
N SER A 101 7.27 5.05 0.39
CA SER A 101 8.68 4.64 0.42
C SER A 101 9.14 3.96 -0.87
N THR A 102 8.28 3.16 -1.52
CA THR A 102 8.57 2.56 -2.84
C THR A 102 8.93 3.63 -3.87
N TYR A 103 8.12 4.68 -3.96
CA TYR A 103 8.25 5.70 -5.00
C TYR A 103 9.44 6.63 -4.75
N SER A 104 9.60 7.12 -3.52
CA SER A 104 10.73 8.01 -3.19
C SER A 104 12.07 7.29 -3.36
N MET A 105 12.21 6.07 -2.84
CA MET A 105 13.45 5.32 -3.00
C MET A 105 13.78 5.01 -4.46
N ALA A 106 12.77 4.66 -5.27
CA ALA A 106 12.96 4.42 -6.69
C ALA A 106 13.38 5.69 -7.44
N ALA A 107 12.67 6.80 -7.22
CA ALA A 107 12.96 8.09 -7.84
C ALA A 107 14.36 8.60 -7.49
N GLU A 108 14.73 8.54 -6.20
CA GLU A 108 16.03 8.98 -5.72
C GLU A 108 17.18 8.10 -6.24
N ALA A 109 16.92 6.83 -6.52
CA ALA A 109 17.87 5.93 -7.16
C ALA A 109 17.99 6.16 -8.68
N GLY A 110 17.17 7.02 -9.26
CA GLY A 110 17.16 7.35 -10.69
C GLY A 110 16.28 6.42 -11.55
N ALA A 111 15.37 5.66 -10.95
CA ALA A 111 14.43 4.83 -11.70
C ALA A 111 13.33 5.69 -12.35
N GLU A 112 12.95 5.32 -13.58
CA GLU A 112 11.83 5.95 -14.29
C GLU A 112 10.51 5.64 -13.56
N LEU A 113 9.71 6.69 -13.33
CA LEU A 113 8.35 6.57 -12.81
C LEU A 113 7.36 6.88 -13.94
N THR A 114 6.24 6.16 -13.94
CA THR A 114 5.20 6.31 -14.96
C THR A 114 3.83 6.49 -14.32
N LEU A 115 2.96 7.26 -14.98
CA LEU A 115 1.57 7.52 -14.56
C LEU A 115 1.45 8.02 -13.10
N MET A 116 2.40 8.83 -12.64
CA MET A 116 2.41 9.36 -11.27
C MET A 116 1.29 10.37 -10.99
N GLU A 117 0.66 10.90 -12.04
CA GLU A 117 -0.55 11.71 -11.98
C GLU A 117 -1.82 10.89 -11.70
N ASN A 118 -1.78 9.57 -11.98
CA ASN A 118 -2.92 8.70 -11.77
C ASN A 118 -3.15 8.49 -10.27
N ARG A 119 -4.37 8.79 -9.82
CA ARG A 119 -4.77 8.64 -8.42
C ARG A 119 -6.06 7.84 -8.32
N PHE A 120 -6.14 7.02 -7.27
CA PHE A 120 -7.36 6.28 -6.97
C PHE A 120 -8.14 6.97 -5.84
N VAL A 121 -9.33 7.47 -6.15
CA VAL A 121 -10.25 8.08 -5.17
C VAL A 121 -11.43 7.12 -4.94
N PRO A 122 -11.42 6.32 -3.85
CA PRO A 122 -12.40 5.27 -3.65
C PRO A 122 -13.76 5.84 -3.22
N THR A 123 -14.83 5.43 -3.88
CA THR A 123 -16.21 5.63 -3.38
C THR A 123 -16.56 4.48 -2.45
N ARG A 124 -16.84 4.78 -1.18
CA ARG A 124 -17.06 3.81 -0.10
C ARG A 124 -18.14 4.30 0.85
N PHE A 125 -18.53 3.47 1.81
CA PHE A 125 -19.34 3.94 2.94
C PHE A 125 -18.63 5.07 3.66
N LYS A 126 -19.40 6.13 3.94
CA LYS A 126 -18.90 7.36 4.57
C LYS A 126 -18.21 7.04 5.90
N ASP A 127 -17.12 7.74 6.18
CA ASP A 127 -16.30 7.72 7.40
C ASP A 127 -15.56 6.39 7.68
N GLY A 128 -16.26 5.25 7.68
CA GLY A 128 -15.65 3.94 7.92
C GLY A 128 -14.94 3.33 6.71
N TYR A 129 -15.23 3.83 5.49
CA TYR A 129 -14.66 3.37 4.22
C TYR A 129 -14.81 1.87 3.93
N GLY A 130 -15.89 1.27 4.43
CA GLY A 130 -16.24 -0.13 4.16
C GLY A 130 -16.43 -0.45 2.67
N PRO A 131 -16.25 -1.71 2.26
CA PRO A 131 -16.31 -2.11 0.85
C PRO A 131 -17.74 -2.01 0.31
N VAL A 132 -17.87 -1.56 -0.94
CA VAL A 132 -19.16 -1.49 -1.66
C VAL A 132 -19.34 -2.58 -2.71
N GLY A 133 -18.24 -3.25 -3.14
CA GLY A 133 -18.25 -4.25 -4.21
C GLY A 133 -19.30 -5.34 -3.98
N ALA A 134 -19.12 -6.12 -2.91
CA ALA A 134 -20.05 -7.17 -2.45
C ALA A 134 -21.53 -6.72 -2.49
N ILE A 135 -21.80 -5.51 -2.03
CA ILE A 135 -23.15 -4.97 -1.88
C ILE A 135 -23.76 -4.60 -3.25
N THR A 136 -22.95 -4.06 -4.16
CA THR A 136 -23.39 -3.65 -5.49
C THR A 136 -23.47 -4.78 -6.50
N SER A 137 -22.49 -5.70 -6.52
CA SER A 137 -22.42 -6.77 -7.53
C SER A 137 -23.20 -8.03 -7.12
N GLU A 138 -23.16 -8.42 -5.85
CA GLU A 138 -23.71 -9.69 -5.38
C GLU A 138 -25.10 -9.50 -4.76
N PHE A 139 -25.29 -8.43 -3.98
CA PHE A 139 -26.59 -8.11 -3.38
C PHE A 139 -27.43 -7.13 -4.20
N ALA A 140 -26.95 -6.72 -5.38
CA ALA A 140 -27.65 -5.85 -6.33
C ALA A 140 -28.21 -4.54 -5.72
N ALA A 141 -27.55 -4.01 -4.69
CA ALA A 141 -27.98 -2.77 -4.04
C ALA A 141 -27.68 -1.55 -4.92
N ALA A 142 -28.64 -0.62 -4.98
CA ALA A 142 -28.52 0.62 -5.74
C ALA A 142 -28.04 1.80 -4.88
N CYS A 143 -27.14 2.61 -5.41
CA CYS A 143 -26.82 3.93 -4.84
C CYS A 143 -27.85 4.97 -5.30
N ARG A 144 -28.41 5.74 -4.36
CA ARG A 144 -29.39 6.82 -4.64
C ARG A 144 -28.94 8.13 -4.03
N SER A 145 -29.32 9.23 -4.67
CA SER A 145 -29.16 10.58 -4.14
C SER A 145 -30.24 10.91 -3.08
N THR A 146 -30.11 12.05 -2.42
CA THR A 146 -31.10 12.58 -1.45
C THR A 146 -32.46 12.89 -2.07
N ILE A 147 -32.52 13.04 -3.40
CA ILE A 147 -33.76 13.24 -4.16
C ILE A 147 -34.28 11.94 -4.81
N TRP A 148 -33.81 10.78 -4.32
CA TRP A 148 -34.24 9.43 -4.71
C TRP A 148 -33.91 8.99 -6.15
N GLU A 149 -33.18 9.82 -6.89
CA GLU A 149 -32.66 9.48 -8.21
C GLU A 149 -31.52 8.46 -8.11
N SER A 150 -31.63 7.39 -8.90
CA SER A 150 -30.53 6.44 -9.08
C SER A 150 -29.47 7.07 -9.99
N SER A 151 -28.29 7.39 -9.44
CA SER A 151 -27.18 7.82 -10.27
C SER A 151 -26.46 6.59 -10.83
N GLN A 152 -26.53 6.38 -12.14
CA GLN A 152 -25.65 5.43 -12.84
C GLN A 152 -24.22 5.99 -13.03
N ARG A 153 -24.00 7.27 -12.72
CA ARG A 153 -22.67 7.87 -12.75
C ARG A 153 -21.96 7.52 -11.44
N VAL A 154 -21.16 6.48 -11.54
CA VAL A 154 -20.24 5.97 -10.52
C VAL A 154 -19.47 7.13 -9.90
N GLY A 155 -19.67 7.31 -8.59
CA GLY A 155 -19.11 8.42 -7.82
C GLY A 155 -20.19 9.16 -7.07
N CYS A 156 -20.85 8.51 -6.10
CA CYS A 156 -21.55 9.25 -5.05
C CYS A 156 -20.50 10.11 -4.35
N ILE A 157 -20.47 11.39 -4.72
CA ILE A 157 -19.75 12.44 -4.01
C ILE A 157 -20.42 12.52 -2.64
N ALA A 158 -19.75 11.96 -1.63
CA ALA A 158 -20.00 12.31 -0.24
C ALA A 158 -19.44 13.70 0.07
#